data_AF-F0YG72-F1
#
_entry.id   AF-F0YG72-F1
#
_cell.length_a   1.000
_cell.length_b   1.000
_cell.length_c   1.000
_cell.angle_alpha   90.00
_cell.angle_beta   90.00
_cell.angle_gamma   90.00
#
_symmetry.space_group_name_H-M   'P 1'
#
loop_
_entity.id
_entity.type
_entity.pdbx_description
1 polymer ?
#
loop_
_entity_poly.entity_id
_entity_poly.type
_entity_poly.pdbx_seq_one_letter_code
_entity_poly.pdbx_strand_id
1 'polypeptide(L)'
;DKVDCVVRCASMIFSVLNLARAENSSRKGTSESRAGADDFLPIFIYVVLHADVPRLHSNCDYVEAFHNPTALMSKAGYCFVNLRSAIEFLLTV
;
A
#
# COMPACT_ATOMS: atom_id res chain seq x y z
N ASP A 1 6.96 -5.90 -13.14
CA ASP A 1 7.87 -6.39 -12.09
C ASP A 1 7.22 -6.51 -10.71
N LYS A 2 7.89 -7.17 -9.75
CA LYS A 2 7.39 -7.41 -8.37
C LYS A 2 6.86 -6.13 -7.70
N VAL A 3 7.58 -5.03 -7.86
CA VAL A 3 7.20 -3.70 -7.33
C VAL A 3 5.88 -3.22 -7.94
N ASP A 4 5.64 -3.47 -9.22
CA ASP A 4 4.39 -3.07 -9.87
C ASP A 4 3.18 -3.83 -9.32
N CYS A 5 3.37 -5.05 -8.80
CA CYS A 5 2.31 -5.76 -8.07
C CYS A 5 1.93 -4.99 -6.79
N VAL A 6 2.93 -4.49 -6.06
CA VAL A 6 2.73 -3.68 -4.85
C VAL A 6 2.03 -2.36 -5.19
N VAL A 7 2.48 -1.67 -6.25
CA VAL A 7 1.88 -0.42 -6.71
C VAL A 7 0.43 -0.61 -7.17
N ARG A 8 0.13 -1.71 -7.87
CA ARG A 8 -1.23 -2.05 -8.29
C ARG A 8 -2.13 -2.34 -7.08
N CYS A 9 -1.66 -3.12 -6.12
CA CYS A 9 -2.36 -3.39 -4.88
C CYS A 9 -2.70 -2.08 -4.14
N ALA A 10 -1.69 -1.24 -3.91
CA ALA A 10 -1.89 0.05 -3.24
C ALA A 10 -2.85 0.96 -4.01
N SER A 11 -2.76 0.98 -5.35
CA SER A 11 -3.68 1.77 -6.18
C SER A 11 -5.12 1.29 -6.07
N MET A 12 -5.37 -0.02 -6.01
CA MET A 12 -6.73 -0.54 -5.80
C MET A 12 -7.28 -0.13 -4.43
N ILE A 13 -6.47 -0.20 -3.38
CA ILE A 13 -6.86 0.23 -2.03
C ILE A 13 -7.24 1.72 -2.04
N PHE A 14 -6.41 2.59 -2.61
CA PHE A 14 -6.72 4.02 -2.73
C PHE A 14 -7.98 4.28 -3.56
N SER A 15 -8.21 3.52 -4.63
CA SER A 15 -9.42 3.65 -5.43
C SER A 15 -10.67 3.32 -4.61
N VAL A 16 -10.67 2.20 -3.89
CA VAL A 16 -11.80 1.78 -3.03
C VAL A 16 -12.03 2.79 -1.90
N LEU A 17 -10.97 3.26 -1.25
CA LEU A 17 -11.06 4.28 -0.20
C LEU A 17 -11.68 5.59 -0.69
N ASN A 18 -11.26 6.06 -1.87
CA ASN A 18 -11.80 7.30 -2.45
C ASN A 18 -13.27 7.14 -2.85
N LEU A 19 -13.67 5.98 -3.40
CA LEU A 19 -15.09 5.69 -3.68
C LEU A 19 -15.94 5.70 -2.40
N ALA A 20 -15.47 5.04 -1.35
CA ALA A 20 -16.16 5.02 -0.05
C ALA A 20 -16.31 6.43 0.55
N ARG A 21 -15.32 7.30 0.37
CA ARG A 21 -15.39 8.70 0.83
C ARG A 21 -16.30 9.57 -0.02
N ALA A 22 -16.31 9.39 -1.34
CA ALA A 22 -17.21 10.10 -2.22
C ALA A 22 -18.68 9.83 -1.83
N GLU A 23 -19.04 8.56 -1.61
CA GLU A 23 -20.38 8.19 -1.16
C GLU A 23 -20.76 8.83 0.19
N ASN A 24 -19.83 8.84 1.15
CA ASN A 24 -20.07 9.41 2.47
C ASN A 24 -20.18 10.95 2.44
N SER A 25 -19.43 11.60 1.55
CA SER A 25 -19.44 13.06 1.39
C SER A 25 -20.74 13.54 0.73
N SER A 26 -21.27 12.79 -0.25
CA SER A 26 -22.59 13.06 -0.83
C SER A 26 -23.72 13.02 0.21
N ARG A 27 -23.60 12.18 1.25
CA ARG A 27 -24.59 12.09 2.34
C ARG A 27 -24.42 13.18 3.40
N LYS A 28 -23.21 13.75 3.55
CA LYS A 28 -22.85 14.62 4.69
C LYS A 28 -22.59 16.08 4.30
N GLY A 29 -22.60 16.42 3.01
CA GLY A 29 -22.41 17.80 2.51
C GLY A 29 -21.04 18.40 2.82
N THR A 30 -20.03 17.56 3.14
CA THR A 30 -18.68 17.97 3.50
C THR A 30 -17.76 17.98 2.28
N SER A 31 -16.73 18.85 2.29
CA SER A 31 -15.72 18.92 1.24
C SER A 31 -15.02 17.58 1.01
N GLU A 32 -14.86 17.21 -0.26
CA GLU A 32 -14.34 15.93 -0.71
C GLU A 32 -12.83 15.83 -0.40
N SER A 33 -12.46 15.10 0.65
CA SER A 33 -11.06 14.87 1.03
C SER A 33 -10.59 13.49 0.58
N ARG A 34 -9.54 13.44 -0.24
CA ARG A 34 -8.94 12.19 -0.74
C ARG A 34 -8.37 11.36 0.43
N ALA A 35 -8.40 10.05 0.28
CA ALA A 35 -7.83 9.12 1.27
C ALA A 35 -6.34 9.38 1.50
N GLY A 36 -5.94 9.44 2.77
CA GLY A 36 -4.58 9.67 3.21
C GLY A 36 -3.87 8.40 3.66
N ALA A 37 -2.67 8.56 4.24
CA ALA A 37 -1.87 7.45 4.76
C ALA A 37 -2.57 6.72 5.92
N ASP A 38 -3.24 7.46 6.80
CA ASP A 38 -3.93 6.89 7.98
C ASP A 38 -5.16 6.05 7.59
N ASP A 39 -5.75 6.31 6.42
CA ASP A 39 -6.81 5.47 5.85
C ASP A 39 -6.23 4.25 5.13
N PHE A 40 -5.10 4.44 4.46
CA PHE A 40 -4.48 3.45 3.59
C PHE A 40 -3.72 2.37 4.39
N LEU A 41 -2.84 2.77 5.30
CA LEU A 41 -1.86 1.87 5.91
C LEU A 41 -2.50 0.74 6.73
N PRO A 42 -3.55 0.99 7.57
CA PRO A 42 -4.21 -0.09 8.29
C PRO A 42 -4.83 -1.13 7.36
N ILE A 43 -5.46 -0.68 6.26
CA ILE A 43 -6.04 -1.57 5.25
C ILE A 43 -4.94 -2.34 4.53
N PHE A 44 -3.82 -1.68 4.22
CA PHE A 44 -2.71 -2.33 3.55
C PHE A 44 -2.06 -3.41 4.42
N ILE A 45 -1.88 -3.16 5.72
CA ILE A 45 -1.44 -4.18 6.70
C ILE A 45 -2.40 -5.36 6.71
N TYR A 46 -3.71 -5.10 6.81
CA TYR A 46 -4.73 -6.14 6.79
C TYR A 46 -4.68 -6.97 5.50
N VAL A 47 -4.51 -6.33 4.34
CA VAL A 47 -4.36 -7.03 3.06
C VAL A 47 -3.10 -7.89 3.05
N VAL A 48 -1.96 -7.38 3.53
CA VAL A 48 -0.70 -8.15 3.59
C VAL A 48 -0.85 -9.37 4.49
N LEU A 49 -1.49 -9.21 5.65
CA LEU A 49 -1.77 -10.31 6.59
C LEU A 49 -2.56 -11.44 5.92
N HIS A 50 -3.59 -11.10 5.15
CA HIS A 50 -4.50 -12.07 4.55
C HIS A 50 -4.10 -12.55 3.16
N ALA A 51 -3.14 -11.89 2.49
CA ALA A 51 -2.74 -12.25 1.14
C ALA A 51 -1.89 -13.53 1.06
N ASP A 52 -1.35 -14.01 2.19
CA ASP A 52 -0.53 -15.23 2.29
C ASP A 52 0.54 -15.34 1.19
N VAL A 53 1.30 -14.25 0.98
CA VAL A 53 2.25 -14.16 -0.13
C VAL A 53 3.49 -15.02 0.17
N PRO A 54 3.79 -16.06 -0.63
CA PRO A 54 4.93 -16.94 -0.35
C PRO A 54 6.26 -16.19 -0.45
N ARG A 55 7.14 -16.40 0.54
CA ARG A 55 8.50 -15.83 0.59
C ARG A 55 8.51 -14.30 0.46
N LEU A 56 7.54 -13.63 1.08
CA LEU A 56 7.37 -12.18 0.99
C LEU A 56 8.65 -11.41 1.39
N HIS A 57 9.30 -11.80 2.49
CA HIS A 57 10.58 -11.22 2.92
C HIS A 57 11.66 -11.29 1.84
N SER A 58 11.93 -12.48 1.31
CA SER A 58 12.94 -12.65 0.26
C SER A 58 12.57 -11.92 -1.03
N ASN A 59 11.28 -11.76 -1.33
CA ASN A 59 10.83 -10.95 -2.46
C ASN A 59 11.14 -9.47 -2.25
N CYS A 60 10.98 -8.96 -1.03
CA CYS A 60 11.35 -7.60 -0.68
C CYS A 60 12.86 -7.39 -0.76
N ASP A 61 13.65 -8.28 -0.16
CA ASP A 61 15.12 -8.16 -0.18
C ASP A 61 15.67 -8.22 -1.62
N TYR A 62 15.06 -9.06 -2.48
CA TYR A 62 15.36 -9.08 -3.92
C TYR A 62 15.08 -7.75 -4.60
N VAL A 63 13.93 -7.13 -4.31
CA VAL A 63 13.58 -5.82 -4.89
C VAL A 63 14.57 -4.76 -4.44
N GLU A 64 14.91 -4.73 -3.15
CA GLU A 64 15.84 -3.76 -2.58
C GLU A 64 17.26 -3.88 -3.17
N ALA A 65 17.72 -5.11 -3.41
CA ALA A 65 19.05 -5.38 -3.95
C ALA A 65 19.19 -5.16 -5.46
N PHE A 66 18.13 -5.39 -6.25
CA PHE A 66 18.25 -5.49 -7.72
C PHE A 66 17.36 -4.52 -8.51
N HIS A 67 16.49 -3.75 -7.87
CA HIS A 67 15.66 -2.79 -8.58
C HIS A 67 16.40 -1.46 -8.83
N ASN A 68 16.03 -0.77 -9.90
CA ASN A 68 16.64 0.53 -10.23
C ASN A 68 16.33 1.56 -9.11
N PRO A 69 17.36 2.10 -8.42
CA PRO A 69 17.17 3.01 -7.30
C PRO A 69 16.36 4.27 -7.67
N THR A 70 16.57 4.80 -8.88
CA THR A 70 15.87 6.00 -9.36
C THR A 70 14.38 5.73 -9.57
N ALA A 71 14.01 4.52 -10.00
CA ALA A 71 12.59 4.12 -10.13
C ALA A 71 11.90 3.99 -8.77
N LEU A 72 12.66 3.62 -7.73
CA LEU A 72 12.24 3.55 -6.33
C LEU A 72 12.10 4.93 -5.65
N MET A 73 12.46 6.05 -6.30
CA MET A 73 12.22 7.41 -5.74
C MET A 73 10.84 7.99 -6.12
N SER A 74 9.93 7.14 -6.58
CA SER A 74 8.60 7.52 -7.06
C SER A 74 7.48 6.93 -6.18
N LYS A 75 6.23 6.90 -6.68
CA LYS A 75 5.12 6.16 -6.08
C LYS A 75 5.48 4.71 -5.75
N ALA A 76 6.34 4.09 -6.56
CA ALA A 76 6.86 2.76 -6.32
C ALA A 76 7.61 2.64 -4.98
N GLY A 77 8.46 3.61 -4.66
CA GLY A 77 9.16 3.69 -3.38
C GLY A 77 8.22 3.85 -2.20
N TYR A 78 7.26 4.76 -2.31
CA TYR A 78 6.24 4.94 -1.27
C TYR A 78 5.50 3.64 -0.99
N CYS A 79 5.02 2.94 -2.02
CA CYS A 79 4.33 1.66 -1.85
C CYS A 79 5.25 0.58 -1.27
N PHE A 80 6.52 0.54 -1.67
CA PHE A 80 7.49 -0.44 -1.20
C PHE A 80 7.88 -0.22 0.28
N VAL A 81 8.11 1.03 0.69
CA VAL A 81 8.37 1.37 2.10
C VAL A 81 7.17 1.00 2.97
N ASN A 82 5.95 1.31 2.55
CA ASN A 82 4.75 0.89 3.29
C ASN A 82 4.61 -0.63 3.38
N LEU A 83 5.05 -1.38 2.36
CA LEU A 83 5.04 -2.84 2.40
C LEU A 83 6.04 -3.35 3.45
N ARG A 84 7.24 -2.77 3.51
CA ARG A 84 8.22 -3.10 4.55
C ARG A 84 7.70 -2.77 5.94
N SER A 85 7.11 -1.59 6.13
CA SER A 85 6.48 -1.22 7.40
C SER A 85 5.36 -2.17 7.80
N ALA A 86 4.54 -2.62 6.85
CA ALA A 86 3.48 -3.58 7.12
C ALA A 86 4.01 -4.95 7.53
N ILE A 87 5.04 -5.43 6.84
CA ILE A 87 5.72 -6.69 7.17
C ILE A 87 6.34 -6.61 8.57
N GLU A 88 7.08 -5.53 8.86
CA GLU A 88 7.73 -5.33 10.16
C GLU A 88 6.71 -5.27 11.30
N PHE A 89 5.60 -4.56 11.09
CA PHE A 89 4.49 -4.51 12.03
C PHE A 89 3.94 -5.91 12.32
N LEU A 90 3.69 -6.73 11.30
CA LEU A 90 3.16 -8.09 11.48
C LEU A 90 4.13 -9.07 12.14
N LEU A 91 5.44 -8.82 12.07
CA LEU A 91 6.43 -9.64 12.76
C LEU A 91 6.66 -9.23 14.22
N THR A 92 6.37 -7.98 14.56
CA THR A 92 6.70 -7.40 15.86
C THR A 92 5.56 -7.49 16.87
N VAL A 93 4.31 -7.57 16.39
CA VAL A 93 3.08 -7.63 17.20
C VAL A 93 2.69 -9.08 17.48
#